data_AF-A0A958UTI2-F1
#
_entry.id   AF-A0A958UTI2-F1
#
_cell.length_a   1.000
_cell.length_b   1.000
_cell.length_c   1.000
_cell.angle_alpha   90.00
_cell.angle_beta   90.00
_cell.angle_gamma   90.00
#
_symmetry.space_group_name_H-M   'P 1'
#
loop_
_entity.id
_entity.type
_entity.pdbx_description
1 polymer ?
#
loop_
_entity_poly.entity_id
_entity_poly.type
_entity_poly.pdbx_seq_one_letter_code
_entity_poly.pdbx_strand_id
1 'polypeptide(L)'
;GFKVPKEAKLAKSLEEVFEYIDYWDQHRHDLPYEIDGVVVKVNSFYQQEELGYTAKSPRWAMAYKFKAEQVSTRLNNISYQVGRTGAITPVANLEPVLLAGTIVKRASLHNADQIEKLDIRVGDEVFVEKGGEIIPKIIAVDLTKRPLNSQPTNYIKECPECGTELV
;
A
#
# COMPACT_ATOMS: atom_id res chain seq x y z
N GLY A 1 1.39 5.24 37.50
CA GLY A 1 2.56 4.74 36.74
C GLY A 1 2.34 4.92 35.25
N PHE A 2 3.37 4.74 34.44
CA PHE A 2 3.25 4.79 32.98
C PHE A 2 2.48 3.59 32.44
N LYS A 3 1.64 3.80 31.41
CA LYS A 3 0.96 2.72 30.70
C LYS A 3 1.93 2.12 29.68
N VAL A 4 2.14 0.80 29.75
CA VAL A 4 2.99 0.06 28.81
C VAL A 4 2.16 -0.99 28.07
N PRO A 5 2.44 -1.27 26.79
CA PRO A 5 1.81 -2.37 26.06
C PRO A 5 2.08 -3.69 26.79
N LYS A 6 1.07 -4.56 26.89
CA LYS A 6 1.20 -5.90 27.50
C LYS A 6 1.79 -6.91 26.52
N GLU A 7 1.71 -6.57 25.24
CA GLU A 7 2.05 -7.40 24.10
C GLU A 7 3.56 -7.50 23.89
N ALA A 8 4.35 -6.56 24.45
CA ALA A 8 5.79 -6.54 24.32
C ALA A 8 6.43 -7.85 24.82
N LYS A 9 7.21 -8.50 23.95
CA LYS A 9 7.89 -9.77 24.23
C LYS A 9 9.41 -9.60 24.09
N LEU A 10 10.16 -10.16 25.04
CA LEU A 10 11.61 -10.34 24.89
C LEU A 10 11.85 -11.59 24.04
N ALA A 11 12.48 -11.40 22.87
CA ALA A 11 12.94 -12.48 22.01
C ALA A 11 14.44 -12.75 22.23
N LYS A 12 14.83 -14.01 22.35
CA LYS A 12 16.22 -14.44 22.58
C LYS A 12 16.94 -14.89 21.30
N SER A 13 16.21 -15.05 20.20
CA SER A 13 16.77 -15.41 18.90
C SER A 13 16.02 -14.71 17.77
N LEU A 14 16.56 -14.77 16.55
CA LEU A 14 15.89 -14.22 15.36
C LEU A 14 14.62 -15.01 15.03
N GLU A 15 14.61 -16.31 15.26
CA GLU A 15 13.43 -17.17 15.07
C GLU A 15 12.28 -16.68 15.96
N GLU A 16 12.54 -16.41 17.24
CA GLU A 16 11.52 -15.87 18.16
C GLU A 16 11.01 -14.47 17.73
N VAL A 17 11.87 -13.67 17.08
CA VAL A 17 11.46 -12.36 16.51
C VAL A 17 10.51 -12.59 15.34
N PHE A 18 10.83 -13.48 14.40
CA PHE A 18 9.96 -13.77 13.26
C PHE A 18 8.64 -14.41 13.68
N GLU A 19 8.65 -15.38 14.61
CA GLU A 19 7.43 -15.95 15.16
C GLU A 19 6.52 -14.89 15.79
N TYR A 20 7.10 -13.90 16.48
CA TYR A 20 6.34 -12.80 17.06
C TYR A 20 5.74 -11.88 15.98
N ILE A 21 6.50 -11.60 14.92
CA ILE A 21 6.02 -10.82 13.77
C ILE A 21 4.87 -11.54 13.07
N ASP A 22 5.04 -12.83 12.75
CA ASP A 22 4.03 -13.63 12.05
C ASP A 22 2.74 -13.78 12.86
N TYR A 23 2.87 -13.96 14.18
CA TYR A 23 1.72 -13.97 15.09
C TYR A 23 0.93 -12.66 14.99
N TRP A 24 1.62 -11.52 15.12
CA TRP A 24 0.94 -10.23 15.11
C TRP A 24 0.46 -9.79 13.72
N ASP A 25 1.06 -10.28 12.62
CA ASP A 25 0.54 -10.02 11.28
C ASP A 25 -0.89 -10.57 11.13
N GLN A 26 -1.18 -11.71 11.77
CA GLN A 26 -2.50 -12.34 11.77
C GLN A 26 -3.45 -11.77 12.85
N HIS A 27 -2.94 -11.53 14.06
CA HIS A 27 -3.75 -11.16 15.23
C HIS A 27 -3.81 -9.65 15.51
N ARG A 28 -3.22 -8.81 14.64
CA ARG A 28 -3.25 -7.34 14.79
C ARG A 28 -4.66 -6.77 14.94
N HIS A 29 -5.67 -7.43 14.36
CA HIS A 29 -7.07 -6.99 14.43
C HIS A 29 -7.76 -7.35 15.76
N ASP A 30 -7.13 -8.17 16.61
CA ASP A 30 -7.64 -8.50 17.94
C ASP A 30 -7.30 -7.42 18.98
N LEU A 31 -6.41 -6.50 18.63
CA LEU A 31 -6.04 -5.38 19.49
C LEU A 31 -7.14 -4.32 19.50
N PRO A 32 -7.31 -3.60 20.63
CA PRO A 32 -8.26 -2.49 20.70
C PRO A 32 -7.78 -1.23 19.95
N TYR A 33 -6.76 -1.36 19.10
CA TYR A 33 -6.14 -0.31 18.30
C TYR A 33 -5.47 -0.91 17.07
N GLU A 34 -5.27 -0.10 16.05
CA GLU A 34 -4.58 -0.51 14.82
C GLU A 34 -3.06 -0.47 14.98
N ILE A 35 -2.38 -1.42 14.33
CA ILE A 35 -0.93 -1.46 14.18
C ILE A 35 -0.57 -1.81 12.75
N ASP A 36 0.52 -1.24 12.25
CA ASP A 36 1.00 -1.44 10.88
C ASP A 36 2.31 -2.25 10.82
N GLY A 37 2.72 -2.81 11.97
CA GLY A 37 3.95 -3.59 12.11
C GLY A 37 4.42 -3.75 13.55
N VAL A 38 5.66 -4.23 13.69
CA VAL A 38 6.36 -4.43 14.95
C VAL A 38 7.67 -3.66 14.95
N VAL A 39 8.06 -3.10 16.09
CA VAL A 39 9.41 -2.51 16.26
C VAL A 39 10.32 -3.51 16.96
N VAL A 40 11.36 -3.96 16.27
CA VAL A 40 12.41 -4.82 16.82
C VAL A 40 13.52 -3.94 17.38
N LYS A 41 13.96 -4.20 18.62
CA LYS A 41 14.97 -3.40 19.32
C LYS A 41 16.00 -4.31 19.98
N VAL A 42 17.27 -3.93 19.92
CA VAL A 42 18.31 -4.52 20.76
C VAL A 42 18.02 -4.16 22.21
N ASN A 43 17.90 -5.15 23.09
CA ASN A 43 17.43 -4.93 24.47
C ASN A 43 18.51 -4.32 25.40
N SER A 44 19.80 -4.51 25.09
CA SER A 44 20.90 -3.99 25.92
C SER A 44 21.19 -2.53 25.64
N PHE A 45 21.07 -1.66 26.65
CA PHE A 45 21.39 -0.22 26.52
C PHE A 45 22.85 0.02 26.12
N TYR A 46 23.79 -0.76 26.66
CA TYR A 46 25.20 -0.66 26.27
C TYR A 46 25.40 -0.92 24.78
N GLN A 47 24.73 -1.94 24.23
CA GLN A 47 24.78 -2.22 22.79
C GLN A 47 24.08 -1.13 21.97
N GLN A 48 23.01 -0.52 22.47
CA GLN A 48 22.35 0.60 21.80
C GLN A 48 23.27 1.83 21.68
N GLU A 49 24.03 2.15 22.74
CA GLU A 49 25.00 3.24 22.75
C GLU A 49 26.13 2.99 21.74
N GLU A 50 26.72 1.79 21.76
CA GLU A 50 27.76 1.37 20.82
C GLU A 50 27.29 1.40 19.36
N LEU A 51 26.06 0.93 19.10
CA LEU A 51 25.47 0.94 17.76
C LEU A 51 25.14 2.35 17.27
N GLY A 52 24.71 3.24 18.16
CA GLY A 52 24.43 4.64 17.85
C GLY A 52 23.30 4.87 16.83
N TYR A 53 23.43 5.97 16.09
CA TYR A 53 22.39 6.50 15.19
C TYR A 53 22.95 6.82 13.79
N THR A 54 22.05 6.86 12.81
CA THR A 54 22.27 7.57 11.55
C THR A 54 21.78 9.01 11.67
N ALA A 55 21.85 9.80 10.59
CA ALA A 55 21.28 11.15 10.56
C ALA A 55 19.75 11.19 10.81
N LYS A 56 19.04 10.08 10.66
CA LYS A 56 17.56 10.03 10.71
C LYS A 56 16.98 8.95 11.63
N SER A 57 17.74 7.92 12.00
CA SER A 57 17.20 6.74 12.71
C SER A 57 18.24 6.03 13.57
N PRO A 58 17.84 5.35 14.67
CA PRO A 58 18.72 4.48 15.44
C PRO A 58 19.19 3.28 14.61
N ARG A 59 20.40 2.79 14.89
CA ARG A 59 20.94 1.56 14.26
C ARG A 59 20.53 0.28 14.99
N TRP A 60 20.07 0.42 16.23
CA TRP A 60 19.70 -0.68 17.13
C TRP A 60 18.20 -1.00 17.15
N ALA A 61 17.40 -0.29 16.35
CA ALA A 61 15.97 -0.53 16.23
C ALA A 61 15.50 -0.43 14.78
N MET A 62 14.53 -1.26 14.42
CA MET A 62 13.93 -1.28 13.10
C MET A 62 12.43 -1.51 13.20
N ALA A 63 11.65 -0.76 12.41
CA ALA A 63 10.24 -1.01 12.22
C ALA A 63 10.06 -2.06 11.11
N TYR A 64 9.54 -3.23 11.47
CA TYR A 64 9.10 -4.26 10.54
C TYR A 64 7.63 -4.03 10.22
N LYS A 65 7.35 -3.51 9.02
CA LYS A 65 5.97 -3.25 8.58
C LYS A 65 5.32 -4.53 8.06
N PHE A 66 4.06 -4.74 8.41
CA PHE A 66 3.29 -5.84 7.85
C PHE A 66 3.02 -5.63 6.37
N LYS A 67 2.73 -6.73 5.65
CA LYS A 67 2.23 -6.60 4.28
C LYS A 67 0.90 -5.85 4.33
N ALA A 68 0.79 -4.83 3.51
CA ALA A 68 -0.47 -4.14 3.36
C ALA A 68 -1.51 -5.11 2.80
N GLU A 69 -2.74 -5.00 3.31
CA GLU A 69 -3.84 -5.82 2.86
C GLU A 69 -4.08 -5.58 1.37
N GLN A 70 -4.36 -6.66 0.63
CA GLN A 70 -4.59 -6.62 -0.80
C GLN A 70 -5.93 -7.29 -1.09
N VAL A 71 -6.74 -6.63 -1.90
CA VAL A 71 -8.04 -7.15 -2.33
C VAL A 71 -8.16 -7.06 -3.84
N SER A 72 -8.86 -8.02 -4.46
CA SER A 72 -9.25 -7.92 -5.86
C SER A 72 -10.60 -7.21 -5.98
N THR A 73 -10.74 -6.36 -6.98
CA THR A 73 -12.03 -5.76 -7.34
C THR A 73 -12.04 -5.42 -8.81
N ARG A 74 -13.22 -5.16 -9.36
CA ARG A 74 -13.39 -4.81 -10.77
C ARG A 74 -13.06 -3.35 -11.03
N LEU A 75 -12.29 -3.08 -12.09
CA LEU A 75 -12.07 -1.74 -12.63
C LEU A 75 -13.25 -1.32 -13.51
N ASN A 76 -14.06 -0.38 -13.04
CA ASN A 76 -15.27 0.06 -13.75
C ASN A 76 -14.96 1.10 -14.83
N ASN A 77 -14.10 2.08 -14.55
CA ASN A 77 -13.60 3.04 -15.53
C ASN A 77 -12.33 3.76 -15.03
N ILE A 78 -11.69 4.53 -15.92
CA ILE A 78 -10.56 5.39 -15.58
C ILE A 78 -10.98 6.85 -15.80
N SER A 79 -10.76 7.68 -14.79
CA SER A 79 -10.94 9.13 -14.86
C SER A 79 -9.59 9.82 -14.81
N TYR A 80 -9.47 11.00 -15.44
CA TYR A 80 -8.23 11.76 -15.47
C TYR A 80 -8.40 13.08 -14.72
N GLN A 81 -7.51 13.35 -13.77
CA GLN A 81 -7.53 14.58 -12.97
C GLN A 81 -6.37 15.48 -13.37
N VAL A 82 -6.64 16.78 -13.53
CA VAL A 82 -5.61 17.78 -13.81
C VAL A 82 -5.11 18.35 -12.49
N GLY A 83 -3.83 18.16 -12.20
CA GLY A 83 -3.17 18.72 -11.03
C GLY A 83 -2.92 20.22 -11.18
N ARG A 84 -2.56 20.89 -10.07
CA ARG A 84 -2.28 22.33 -10.06
C ARG A 84 -1.16 22.77 -11.01
N THR A 85 -0.25 21.85 -11.33
CA THR A 85 0.88 22.07 -12.25
C THR A 85 0.56 21.62 -13.69
N GLY A 86 -0.67 21.24 -14.00
CA GLY A 86 -1.07 20.66 -15.29
C GLY A 86 -0.82 19.16 -15.42
N ALA A 87 -0.22 18.51 -14.40
CA ALA A 87 0.03 17.07 -14.41
C ALA A 87 -1.29 16.27 -14.48
N ILE A 88 -1.42 15.40 -15.48
CA ILE A 88 -2.56 14.51 -15.64
C ILE A 88 -2.37 13.26 -14.80
N THR A 89 -3.22 13.07 -13.80
CA THR A 89 -3.19 11.90 -12.91
C THR A 89 -4.35 10.97 -13.24
N PRO A 90 -4.09 9.73 -13.69
CA PRO A 90 -5.13 8.74 -13.91
C PRO A 90 -5.63 8.16 -12.58
N VAL A 91 -6.95 8.04 -12.43
CA VAL A 91 -7.62 7.52 -11.24
C VAL A 91 -8.55 6.39 -11.67
N ALA A 92 -8.31 5.21 -11.13
CA ALA A 92 -9.19 4.04 -11.27
C ALA A 92 -10.46 4.24 -10.45
N ASN A 93 -11.62 4.06 -11.07
CA ASN A 93 -12.91 3.96 -10.39
C ASN A 93 -13.30 2.49 -10.32
N LEU A 94 -13.46 1.98 -9.11
CA LEU A 94 -13.53 0.57 -8.79
C LEU A 94 -14.92 0.18 -8.33
N GLU A 95 -15.25 -1.10 -8.47
CA GLU A 95 -16.36 -1.69 -7.73
C GLU A 95 -16.05 -1.57 -6.22
N PRO A 96 -17.00 -1.08 -5.38
CA PRO A 96 -16.73 -0.85 -3.96
C PRO A 96 -16.25 -2.12 -3.25
N VAL A 97 -15.09 -2.05 -2.62
CA VAL A 97 -14.47 -3.18 -1.91
C VAL A 97 -14.01 -2.75 -0.52
N LEU A 98 -14.18 -3.61 0.48
CA LEU A 98 -13.65 -3.39 1.82
C LEU A 98 -12.15 -3.65 1.82
N LEU A 99 -11.35 -2.67 2.23
CA LEU A 99 -9.89 -2.78 2.33
C LEU A 99 -9.41 -2.01 3.57
N ALA A 100 -8.76 -2.71 4.49
CA ALA A 100 -8.26 -2.18 5.76
C ALA A 100 -9.31 -1.31 6.46
N GLY A 101 -10.46 -1.92 6.78
CA GLY A 101 -11.55 -1.29 7.53
C GLY A 101 -12.36 -0.21 6.80
N THR A 102 -12.01 0.17 5.57
CA THR A 102 -12.71 1.21 4.80
C THR A 102 -13.16 0.72 3.44
N ILE A 103 -14.24 1.28 2.92
CA ILE A 103 -14.71 1.00 1.56
C ILE A 103 -13.90 1.84 0.56
N VAL A 104 -13.14 1.17 -0.29
CA VAL A 104 -12.37 1.77 -1.38
C VAL A 104 -13.19 1.73 -2.67
N LYS A 105 -13.36 2.90 -3.29
CA LYS A 105 -14.02 3.06 -4.60
C LYS A 105 -13.10 3.66 -5.66
N ARG A 106 -11.97 4.22 -5.24
CA ARG A 106 -11.02 4.92 -6.10
C ARG A 106 -9.60 4.54 -5.71
N ALA A 107 -8.75 4.34 -6.71
CA ALA A 107 -7.33 4.05 -6.52
C ALA A 107 -6.48 4.83 -7.52
N SER A 108 -5.27 5.17 -7.12
CA SER A 108 -4.29 5.79 -8.00
C SER A 108 -3.76 4.77 -9.01
N LEU A 109 -3.64 5.21 -10.27
CA LEU A 109 -2.91 4.49 -11.31
C LEU A 109 -1.51 5.07 -11.53
N HIS A 110 -1.11 6.06 -10.72
CA HIS A 110 0.16 6.81 -10.81
C HIS A 110 0.31 7.64 -12.09
N ASN A 111 0.52 7.00 -13.25
CA ASN A 111 0.79 7.65 -14.52
C ASN A 111 0.52 6.70 -15.71
N ALA A 112 0.74 7.19 -16.94
CA ALA A 112 0.56 6.41 -18.17
C ALA A 112 1.47 5.16 -18.22
N ASP A 113 2.75 5.32 -17.88
CA ASP A 113 3.74 4.24 -17.90
C ASP A 113 3.33 3.07 -17.00
N GLN A 114 2.73 3.36 -15.85
CA GLN A 114 2.26 2.34 -14.91
C GLN A 114 1.04 1.58 -15.45
N ILE A 115 0.13 2.27 -16.17
CA ILE A 115 -1.00 1.64 -16.85
C ILE A 115 -0.49 0.69 -17.94
N GLU A 116 0.48 1.13 -18.74
CA GLU A 116 1.06 0.32 -19.82
C GLU A 116 1.85 -0.87 -19.26
N LYS A 117 2.69 -0.63 -18.26
CA LYS A 117 3.51 -1.67 -17.61
C LYS A 117 2.67 -2.79 -17.00
N LEU A 118 1.52 -2.46 -16.40
CA LEU A 118 0.59 -3.44 -15.82
C LEU A 118 -0.46 -3.92 -16.83
N ASP A 119 -0.46 -3.38 -18.06
CA ASP A 119 -1.48 -3.59 -19.09
C ASP A 119 -2.90 -3.46 -18.53
N ILE A 120 -3.18 -2.38 -17.79
CA ILE A 120 -4.47 -2.20 -17.10
C ILE A 120 -5.55 -1.87 -18.13
N ARG A 121 -6.68 -2.57 -18.08
CA ARG A 121 -7.81 -2.35 -19.00
C ARG A 121 -9.11 -2.18 -18.24
N VAL A 122 -9.98 -1.30 -18.74
CA VAL A 122 -11.32 -1.13 -18.16
C VAL A 122 -12.08 -2.45 -18.24
N GLY A 123 -12.67 -2.86 -17.11
CA GLY A 123 -13.36 -4.13 -16.94
C GLY A 123 -12.51 -5.25 -16.34
N ASP A 124 -11.20 -5.07 -16.23
CA ASP A 124 -10.31 -6.04 -15.58
C ASP A 124 -10.60 -6.18 -14.08
N GLU A 125 -10.27 -7.35 -13.54
CA GLU A 125 -10.12 -7.57 -12.11
C GLU A 125 -8.72 -7.11 -11.69
N VAL A 126 -8.63 -6.17 -10.75
CA VAL A 126 -7.38 -5.53 -10.33
C VAL A 126 -7.12 -5.75 -8.85
N PHE A 127 -5.85 -5.91 -8.49
CA PHE A 127 -5.40 -5.97 -7.10
C PHE A 127 -5.13 -4.56 -6.59
N VAL A 128 -5.73 -4.24 -5.45
CA VAL A 128 -5.68 -2.93 -4.81
C VAL A 128 -5.03 -3.06 -3.43
N GLU A 129 -4.12 -2.15 -3.13
CA GLU A 129 -3.41 -2.06 -1.85
C GLU A 129 -3.44 -0.61 -1.37
N LYS A 130 -3.43 -0.37 -0.05
CA LYS A 130 -3.18 0.96 0.52
C LYS A 130 -1.70 1.15 0.81
N GLY A 131 -1.05 2.07 0.10
CA GLY A 131 0.32 2.48 0.40
C GLY A 131 0.38 3.21 1.75
N GLY A 132 1.07 2.62 2.73
CA GLY A 132 1.17 3.18 4.08
C GLY A 132 -0.20 3.44 4.72
N GLU A 133 -1.19 2.58 4.44
CA GLU A 133 -2.56 2.60 4.97
C GLU A 133 -3.45 3.80 4.57
N ILE A 134 -2.98 4.72 3.72
CA ILE A 134 -3.73 5.95 3.38
C ILE A 134 -4.22 5.95 1.94
N ILE A 135 -3.33 5.81 0.94
CA ILE A 135 -3.68 6.03 -0.47
C ILE A 135 -3.81 4.68 -1.20
N PRO A 136 -5.01 4.30 -1.68
CA PRO A 136 -5.17 3.09 -2.48
C PRO A 136 -4.49 3.22 -3.84
N LYS A 137 -3.82 2.16 -4.28
CA LYS A 137 -3.15 2.07 -5.58
C LYS A 137 -3.40 0.69 -6.20
N ILE A 138 -3.39 0.65 -7.54
CA ILE A 138 -3.41 -0.62 -8.28
C ILE A 138 -2.00 -1.20 -8.34
N ILE A 139 -1.83 -2.46 -7.95
CA ILE A 139 -0.52 -3.13 -7.94
C ILE A 139 -0.36 -4.15 -9.05
N ALA A 140 -1.46 -4.77 -9.50
CA ALA A 140 -1.46 -5.80 -10.53
C ALA A 140 -2.86 -6.00 -11.12
N VAL A 141 -2.91 -6.67 -12.26
CA VAL A 141 -4.14 -7.17 -12.88
C VAL A 141 -4.22 -8.67 -12.72
N ASP A 142 -5.39 -9.21 -12.39
CA ASP A 142 -5.67 -10.65 -12.45
C ASP A 142 -5.95 -11.05 -13.90
N LEU A 143 -4.87 -11.35 -14.64
CA LEU A 143 -4.94 -11.74 -16.05
C LEU A 143 -5.76 -13.01 -16.29
N THR A 144 -5.93 -13.86 -15.27
CA THR A 144 -6.70 -15.11 -15.40
C THR A 144 -8.19 -14.86 -15.59
N LYS A 145 -8.68 -13.70 -15.11
CA LYS A 145 -10.08 -13.27 -15.21
C LYS A 145 -10.33 -12.27 -16.33
N ARG A 146 -9.31 -11.96 -17.15
CA ARG A 146 -9.43 -10.95 -18.19
C ARG A 146 -10.42 -11.41 -19.27
N PRO A 147 -11.46 -10.60 -19.58
CA PRO A 147 -12.36 -10.89 -20.68
C PRO A 147 -11.64 -10.92 -22.03
N LEU A 148 -12.04 -11.84 -22.92
CA LEU A 148 -11.48 -11.96 -24.27
C LEU A 148 -11.70 -10.70 -25.14
N ASN A 149 -12.75 -9.93 -24.84
CA ASN A 149 -13.10 -8.69 -25.52
C ASN A 149 -12.49 -7.44 -24.85
N SER A 150 -11.53 -7.61 -23.93
CA SER A 150 -10.89 -6.51 -23.21
C SER A 150 -10.02 -5.66 -24.14
N GLN A 151 -10.25 -4.34 -24.14
CA GLN A 151 -9.56 -3.38 -24.99
C GLN A 151 -8.40 -2.72 -24.21
N PRO A 152 -7.21 -2.56 -24.80
CA PRO A 152 -6.12 -1.80 -24.20
C PRO A 152 -6.57 -0.39 -23.79
N THR A 153 -6.07 0.09 -22.65
CA THR A 153 -6.35 1.46 -22.22
C THR A 153 -5.59 2.44 -23.10
N ASN A 154 -6.32 3.25 -23.85
CA ASN A 154 -5.75 4.40 -24.56
C ASN A 154 -5.69 5.58 -23.61
N TYR A 155 -4.47 6.03 -23.27
CA TYR A 155 -4.29 7.23 -22.48
C TYR A 155 -4.82 8.46 -23.25
N ILE A 156 -5.40 9.42 -22.53
CA ILE A 156 -5.92 10.63 -23.14
C ILE A 156 -4.81 11.42 -23.82
N LYS A 157 -5.14 12.07 -24.95
CA LYS A 157 -4.22 12.93 -25.71
C LYS A 157 -4.48 14.42 -25.50
N GLU A 158 -5.64 14.75 -24.95
CA GLU A 158 -6.07 16.13 -24.72
C GLU A 158 -6.43 16.30 -23.24
N CYS A 159 -6.11 17.46 -22.68
CA CYS A 159 -6.43 17.80 -21.30
C CYS A 159 -7.96 17.84 -21.10
N PRO A 160 -8.52 17.12 -20.12
CA PRO A 160 -9.97 17.04 -19.93
C PRO A 160 -10.61 18.36 -19.45
N GLU A 161 -9.81 19.32 -18.98
CA GLU A 161 -10.29 20.61 -18.47
C GLU A 161 -10.22 21.73 -19.53
N CYS A 162 -9.21 21.72 -20.41
CA CYS A 162 -8.97 22.81 -21.36
C CYS A 162 -8.81 22.39 -22.83
N GLY A 163 -8.83 21.08 -23.13
CA GLY A 163 -8.71 20.54 -24.49
C GLY A 163 -7.33 20.70 -25.14
N THR A 164 -6.34 21.22 -24.43
CA THR A 164 -4.97 21.35 -24.96
C THR A 164 -4.34 19.97 -25.13
N GLU A 165 -3.64 19.76 -26.24
CA GLU A 165 -2.89 18.53 -26.51
C GLU A 165 -1.82 18.31 -25.42
N LEU A 166 -1.79 17.09 -24.89
CA LEU A 166 -0.85 16.66 -23.87
C LEU A 166 0.50 16.36 -24.50
N VAL A 167 1.57 16.72 -23.78
CA VAL A 167 2.96 16.59 -24.20
C VAL A 167 3.72 15.64 -23.28
#